data_AF-A0A8J7P955-F1
#
_entry.id   AF-A0A8J7P955-F1
#
_cell.length_a   1.000
_cell.length_b   1.000
_cell.length_c   1.000
_cell.angle_alpha   90.00
_cell.angle_beta   90.00
_cell.angle_gamma   90.00
#
_symmetry.space_group_name_H-M   'P 1'
#
loop_
_entity.id
_entity.type
_entity.pdbx_description
1 polymer ?
#
loop_
_entity_poly.entity_id
_entity_poly.type
_entity_poly.pdbx_seq_one_letter_code
_entity_poly.pdbx_strand_id
1 'polypeptide(L)'
;MGQKPSSQNDNVTSSNMDAIADIIKSIPKGDHLTAPEVYELAKQRGLKLSLSTVYRTLNKLKEVGNVITVSGDRGLRYESVDDQAHDHLICLGCGLTIEFYDELIRGFGHNVALRKGFEHTTSRFDILGYCEKCRVNNESHKLEQLADSLFNAIEKCETALEDLRLAAEQLKARKQARMTQPLRLAQGKLDETLREIDYIIGNTIDPGKAAEGN
;
A
#
# COMPACT_ATOMS: atom_id res chain seq x y z
N MET A 1 -61.36 14.27 5.23
CA MET A 1 -59.91 14.49 5.42
C MET A 1 -59.30 13.20 5.92
N GLY A 2 -58.70 12.42 5.02
CA GLY A 2 -58.14 11.11 5.32
C GLY A 2 -56.77 11.26 5.97
N GLN A 3 -56.65 10.79 7.21
CA GLN A 3 -55.35 10.45 7.78
C GLN A 3 -54.90 9.11 7.20
N LYS A 4 -53.66 9.06 6.69
CA LYS A 4 -52.89 7.82 6.56
C LYS A 4 -51.45 8.07 7.04
N PRO A 5 -50.76 7.02 7.49
CA PRO A 5 -49.87 7.06 8.63
C PRO A 5 -48.40 6.96 8.21
N SER A 6 -47.49 7.47 9.03
CA SER A 6 -46.04 7.30 8.82
C SER A 6 -45.35 7.07 10.15
N SER A 7 -45.27 5.81 10.60
CA SER A 7 -44.46 5.39 11.75
C SER A 7 -44.06 3.89 11.71
N GLN A 8 -43.69 3.36 10.53
CA GLN A 8 -43.25 1.96 10.39
C GLN A 8 -41.85 1.75 9.78
N ASN A 9 -41.13 2.80 9.34
CA ASN A 9 -39.88 2.64 8.58
C ASN A 9 -38.59 2.62 9.43
N ASP A 10 -38.64 3.09 10.68
CA ASP A 10 -37.43 3.22 11.50
C ASP A 10 -37.00 1.88 12.13
N ASN A 11 -37.95 1.02 12.50
CA ASN A 11 -37.66 -0.29 13.12
C ASN A 11 -37.04 -1.31 12.15
N VAL A 12 -37.41 -1.28 10.87
CA VAL A 12 -36.85 -2.20 9.86
C VAL A 12 -35.43 -1.78 9.46
N THR A 13 -35.15 -0.47 9.52
CA THR A 13 -33.85 0.08 9.15
C THR A 13 -32.78 -0.19 10.21
N SER A 14 -33.10 -0.14 11.51
CA SER A 14 -32.14 -0.56 12.55
C SER A 14 -31.90 -2.07 12.52
N SER A 15 -32.94 -2.88 12.33
CA SER A 15 -32.82 -4.34 12.25
C SER A 15 -31.93 -4.82 11.09
N ASN A 16 -32.01 -4.17 9.93
CA ASN A 16 -31.12 -4.47 8.80
C ASN A 16 -29.67 -3.98 9.04
N MET A 17 -29.50 -2.88 9.77
CA MET A 17 -28.18 -2.33 10.11
C MET A 17 -27.44 -3.24 11.09
N ASP A 18 -28.13 -3.70 12.13
CA ASP A 18 -27.58 -4.64 13.11
C ASP A 18 -27.24 -5.97 12.45
N ALA A 19 -28.13 -6.51 11.62
CA ALA A 19 -27.89 -7.77 10.92
C ALA A 19 -26.71 -7.71 9.95
N ILE A 20 -26.52 -6.58 9.24
CA ILE A 20 -25.37 -6.38 8.35
C ILE A 20 -24.09 -6.22 9.17
N ALA A 21 -24.12 -5.49 10.28
CA ALA A 21 -22.98 -5.39 11.19
C ALA A 21 -22.58 -6.76 11.76
N ASP A 22 -23.55 -7.59 12.15
CA ASP A 22 -23.32 -8.95 12.64
C ASP A 22 -22.74 -9.89 11.58
N ILE A 23 -23.12 -9.72 10.31
CA ILE A 23 -22.50 -10.47 9.20
C ILE A 23 -21.02 -10.12 9.10
N ILE A 24 -20.69 -8.82 9.11
CA ILE A 24 -19.32 -8.34 9.01
C ILE A 24 -18.49 -8.75 10.24
N LYS A 25 -19.06 -8.75 11.44
CA LYS A 25 -18.39 -9.20 12.67
C LYS A 25 -18.19 -10.72 12.75
N SER A 26 -18.97 -11.49 12.00
CA SER A 26 -18.95 -12.96 12.09
C SER A 26 -17.91 -13.64 11.19
N ILE A 27 -17.25 -12.89 10.30
CA ILE A 27 -16.15 -13.43 9.50
C ILE A 27 -14.88 -13.53 10.37
N PRO A 28 -13.95 -14.44 10.05
CA PRO A 28 -12.65 -14.48 10.71
C PRO A 28 -11.97 -13.10 10.68
N LYS A 29 -11.27 -12.75 11.76
CA LYS A 29 -10.43 -11.53 11.78
C LYS A 29 -9.41 -11.59 10.64
N GLY A 30 -9.22 -10.48 9.92
CA GLY A 30 -8.38 -10.39 8.73
C GLY A 30 -9.07 -10.76 7.41
N ASP A 31 -10.28 -11.34 7.45
CA ASP A 31 -11.11 -11.49 6.25
C ASP A 31 -11.94 -10.21 6.03
N HIS A 32 -12.20 -9.90 4.76
CA HIS A 32 -13.02 -8.76 4.39
C HIS A 32 -14.08 -9.21 3.39
N LEU A 33 -15.25 -8.59 3.39
CA LEU A 33 -16.33 -8.91 2.45
C LEU A 33 -16.55 -7.76 1.48
N THR A 34 -16.77 -8.09 0.21
CA THR A 34 -17.37 -7.17 -0.76
C THR A 34 -18.87 -7.01 -0.48
N ALA A 35 -19.48 -5.91 -0.94
CA ALA A 35 -20.93 -5.71 -0.77
C ALA A 35 -21.79 -6.84 -1.39
N PRO A 36 -21.44 -7.44 -2.55
CA PRO A 36 -22.12 -8.64 -3.05
C PRO A 36 -22.00 -9.85 -2.12
N GLU A 37 -20.85 -10.09 -1.49
CA GLU A 37 -20.66 -11.19 -0.55
C GLU A 37 -21.50 -10.98 0.73
N VAL A 38 -21.56 -9.75 1.25
CA VAL A 38 -22.46 -9.38 2.36
C VAL A 38 -23.93 -9.63 1.99
N TYR A 39 -24.32 -9.30 0.76
CA TYR A 39 -25.67 -9.53 0.26
C TYR A 39 -26.03 -11.03 0.21
N GLU A 40 -25.14 -11.88 -0.30
CA GLU A 40 -25.39 -13.32 -0.34
C GLU A 40 -25.48 -13.92 1.07
N LEU A 41 -24.61 -13.51 2.00
CA LEU A 41 -24.68 -13.93 3.40
C LEU A 41 -25.96 -13.45 4.08
N ALA A 42 -26.41 -12.23 3.80
CA ALA A 42 -27.67 -11.71 4.33
C ALA A 42 -28.87 -12.53 3.84
N LYS A 43 -28.87 -12.90 2.55
CA LYS A 43 -29.89 -13.75 1.95
C LYS A 43 -29.91 -15.15 2.57
N GLN A 44 -28.74 -15.73 2.85
CA GLN A 44 -28.62 -17.01 3.55
C GLN A 44 -29.17 -16.96 4.98
N ARG A 45 -29.04 -15.81 5.66
CA ARG A 45 -29.68 -15.55 6.98
C ARG A 45 -31.17 -15.22 6.90
N GLY A 46 -31.78 -15.28 5.72
CA GLY A 46 -33.21 -15.03 5.52
C GLY A 46 -33.62 -13.56 5.49
N LEU A 47 -32.67 -12.63 5.41
CA LEU A 47 -32.96 -11.20 5.30
C LEU A 47 -33.57 -10.89 3.93
N LYS A 48 -34.67 -10.14 3.92
CA LYS A 48 -35.36 -9.67 2.71
C LYS A 48 -34.94 -8.25 2.36
N LEU A 49 -33.73 -8.11 1.85
CA LEU A 49 -33.14 -6.82 1.47
C LEU A 49 -32.54 -6.89 0.07
N SER A 50 -32.46 -5.75 -0.63
CA SER A 50 -31.83 -5.67 -1.94
C SER A 50 -30.35 -5.35 -1.81
N LEU A 51 -29.57 -5.65 -2.85
CA LEU A 51 -28.15 -5.27 -2.91
C LEU A 51 -27.95 -3.75 -2.72
N SER A 52 -28.84 -2.92 -3.26
CA SER A 52 -28.80 -1.46 -3.04
C SER A 52 -29.00 -1.08 -1.57
N THR A 53 -29.81 -1.84 -0.82
CA THR A 53 -29.95 -1.64 0.63
C THR A 53 -28.67 -2.02 1.36
N VAL A 54 -27.97 -3.10 0.95
CA VAL A 54 -26.66 -3.44 1.51
C VAL A 54 -25.67 -2.31 1.34
N TYR A 55 -25.54 -1.75 0.13
CA TYR A 55 -24.64 -0.60 -0.11
C TYR A 55 -24.98 0.61 0.77
N ARG A 56 -26.26 1.00 0.87
CA ARG A 56 -26.67 2.12 1.74
C ARG A 56 -26.34 1.86 3.20
N THR A 57 -26.59 0.64 3.68
CA THR A 57 -26.32 0.28 5.07
C THR A 57 -24.83 0.23 5.36
N LEU A 58 -24.01 -0.32 4.46
CA LEU A 58 -22.56 -0.32 4.58
C LEU A 58 -21.97 1.09 4.62
N ASN A 59 -22.48 1.99 3.76
CA ASN A 59 -22.08 3.41 3.81
C ASN A 59 -22.46 4.05 5.14
N LYS A 60 -23.66 3.77 5.67
CA LYS A 60 -24.09 4.28 6.97
C LYS A 60 -23.26 3.71 8.12
N LEU A 61 -22.94 2.42 8.09
CA LEU A 61 -22.06 1.77 9.07
C LEU A 61 -20.65 2.36 9.05
N LYS A 62 -20.15 2.73 7.88
CA LYS A 62 -18.89 3.46 7.71
C LYS A 62 -18.97 4.88 8.28
N GLU A 63 -20.04 5.61 8.01
CA GLU A 63 -20.25 6.97 8.54
C GLU A 63 -20.27 7.00 10.08
N VAL A 64 -20.83 5.97 10.72
CA VAL A 64 -20.87 5.86 12.19
C VAL A 64 -19.64 5.15 12.79
N GLY A 65 -18.66 4.75 11.97
CA GLY A 65 -17.40 4.16 12.43
C GLY A 65 -17.47 2.71 12.88
N ASN A 66 -18.49 1.95 12.48
CA ASN A 66 -18.62 0.52 12.82
C ASN A 66 -17.92 -0.39 11.81
N VAL A 67 -17.63 0.13 10.61
CA VAL A 67 -17.04 -0.62 9.49
C VAL A 67 -15.99 0.25 8.81
N ILE A 68 -14.85 -0.33 8.48
CA ILE A 68 -13.82 0.32 7.65
C ILE A 68 -13.76 -0.33 6.27
N THR A 69 -13.18 0.41 5.33
CA THR A 69 -13.04 -0.03 3.93
C THR A 69 -11.59 -0.23 3.57
N VAL A 70 -11.30 -1.34 2.90
CA VAL A 70 -10.00 -1.66 2.31
C VAL A 70 -10.16 -1.76 0.79
N SER A 71 -9.22 -1.18 0.05
CA SER A 71 -9.17 -1.32 -1.41
C SER A 71 -8.56 -2.68 -1.75
N GLY A 72 -9.34 -3.54 -2.44
CA GLY A 72 -8.88 -4.84 -2.93
C GLY A 72 -8.91 -4.97 -4.44
N ASP A 73 -8.37 -6.08 -4.94
CA ASP A 73 -8.34 -6.49 -6.35
C ASP A 73 -9.71 -6.50 -7.04
N ARG A 74 -10.79 -6.79 -6.30
CA ARG A 74 -12.19 -6.82 -6.79
C ARG A 74 -13.06 -5.67 -6.28
N GLY A 75 -12.43 -4.56 -5.87
CA GLY A 75 -13.11 -3.35 -5.41
C GLY A 75 -13.12 -3.19 -3.89
N LEU A 76 -14.06 -2.39 -3.39
CA LEU A 76 -14.17 -2.05 -1.96
C LEU A 76 -14.57 -3.28 -1.14
N ARG A 77 -13.74 -3.59 -0.13
CA ARG A 77 -14.02 -4.60 0.88
C ARG A 77 -14.30 -3.93 2.22
N TYR A 78 -15.15 -4.55 3.03
CA TYR A 78 -15.65 -4.06 4.30
C TYR A 78 -15.26 -5.01 5.42
N GLU A 79 -14.84 -4.45 6.55
CA GLU A 79 -14.49 -5.18 7.77
C GLU A 79 -15.01 -4.44 9.01
N SER A 80 -15.23 -5.18 10.10
CA SER A 80 -15.65 -4.56 11.36
C SER A 80 -14.51 -3.73 11.90
N VAL A 81 -14.83 -2.58 12.49
CA VAL A 81 -13.85 -1.91 13.35
C VAL A 81 -13.62 -2.81 14.57
N ASP A 82 -12.40 -3.30 14.72
CA ASP A 82 -11.94 -4.01 15.91
C ASP A 82 -11.53 -2.97 16.96
N ASP A 83 -11.75 -3.26 18.24
CA ASP A 83 -11.34 -2.37 19.35
C ASP A 83 -9.82 -2.20 19.47
N GLN A 84 -9.05 -2.98 18.69
CA GLN A 84 -7.60 -2.86 18.59
C GLN A 84 -7.21 -2.45 17.18
N ALA A 85 -6.77 -1.20 17.03
CA ALA A 85 -6.13 -0.73 15.82
C ALA A 85 -4.92 -1.64 15.48
N HIS A 86 -5.02 -2.31 14.34
CA HIS A 86 -3.96 -3.12 13.76
C HIS A 86 -3.62 -2.59 12.36
N ASP A 87 -2.41 -2.88 11.94
CA ASP A 87 -1.82 -2.44 10.68
C ASP A 87 -1.69 -3.64 9.74
N HIS A 88 -1.56 -3.42 8.42
CA HIS A 88 -1.58 -4.51 7.43
C HIS A 88 -0.29 -4.63 6.63
N LEU A 89 0.17 -5.85 6.40
CA LEU A 89 1.06 -6.20 5.29
C LEU A 89 0.20 -6.71 4.13
N ILE A 90 0.24 -6.05 2.97
CA ILE A 90 -0.57 -6.41 1.80
C ILE A 90 0.33 -6.85 0.65
N CYS A 91 0.15 -8.09 0.19
CA CYS A 91 0.83 -8.62 -0.97
C CYS A 91 0.16 -8.14 -2.27
N LEU A 92 0.88 -7.38 -3.08
CA LEU A 92 0.42 -6.89 -4.39
C LEU A 92 0.27 -8.01 -5.43
N GLY A 93 0.95 -9.14 -5.25
CA GLY A 93 0.92 -10.26 -6.19
C GLY A 93 -0.25 -11.22 -6.02
N CYS A 94 -0.71 -11.46 -4.78
CA CYS A 94 -1.80 -12.41 -4.50
C CYS A 94 -2.89 -11.88 -3.58
N GLY A 95 -2.78 -10.65 -3.09
CA GLY A 95 -3.73 -10.07 -2.14
C GLY A 95 -3.62 -10.62 -0.71
N LEU A 96 -2.62 -11.46 -0.41
CA LEU A 96 -2.40 -11.93 0.97
C LEU A 96 -2.25 -10.72 1.89
N THR A 97 -3.10 -10.65 2.89
CA THR A 97 -3.09 -9.61 3.92
C THR A 97 -2.73 -10.24 5.26
N ILE A 98 -1.79 -9.65 5.98
CA ILE A 98 -1.36 -10.10 7.30
C ILE A 98 -1.48 -8.92 8.26
N GLU A 99 -2.26 -9.09 9.32
CA GLU A 99 -2.36 -8.13 10.41
C GLU A 99 -1.08 -8.14 11.25
N PHE A 100 -0.64 -6.97 11.68
CA PHE A 100 0.47 -6.85 12.62
C PHE A 100 0.26 -5.72 13.62
N TYR A 101 1.06 -5.76 14.69
CA TYR A 101 0.98 -4.84 15.80
C TYR A 101 2.38 -4.36 16.23
N ASP A 102 2.76 -3.18 15.72
CA ASP A 102 4.01 -2.45 15.96
C ASP A 102 4.03 -1.56 17.22
N GLU A 103 4.82 -1.82 18.27
CA GLU A 103 4.99 -0.84 19.38
C GLU A 103 5.65 0.47 18.98
N LEU A 104 6.59 0.42 18.03
CA LEU A 104 7.34 1.60 17.56
C LEU A 104 6.46 2.54 16.75
N ILE A 105 5.45 2.00 16.09
CA ILE A 105 4.50 2.75 15.26
C ILE A 105 3.39 3.33 16.12
N ARG A 106 3.03 2.66 17.21
CA ARG A 106 2.04 3.16 18.17
C ARG A 106 2.50 4.46 18.81
N GLY A 107 1.64 5.47 18.70
CA GLY A 107 1.92 6.81 19.20
C GLY A 107 2.84 7.64 18.29
N PHE A 108 3.42 7.08 17.23
CA PHE A 108 4.19 7.86 16.25
C PHE A 108 3.33 8.98 15.64
N GLY A 109 2.14 8.63 15.14
CA GLY A 109 1.20 9.59 14.57
C GLY A 109 0.79 10.69 15.56
N HIS A 110 0.48 10.31 16.80
CA HIS A 110 0.17 11.24 17.89
C HIS A 110 1.33 12.20 18.16
N ASN A 111 2.55 11.68 18.29
CA ASN A 111 3.74 12.47 18.56
C ASN A 111 4.07 13.44 17.42
N VAL A 112 3.91 13.02 16.16
CA VAL A 112 4.09 13.89 14.99
C VAL A 112 3.07 15.02 15.00
N ALA A 113 1.79 14.69 15.22
CA ALA A 113 0.70 15.65 15.27
C ALA A 113 0.90 16.69 16.39
N LEU A 114 1.26 16.24 17.60
CA LEU A 114 1.56 17.11 18.74
C LEU A 114 2.68 18.10 18.42
N ARG A 115 3.79 17.64 17.83
CA ARG A 115 4.92 18.51 17.42
C ARG A 115 4.54 19.53 16.34
N LYS A 116 3.43 19.34 15.64
CA LYS A 116 2.93 20.22 14.58
C LYS A 116 1.71 21.03 15.00
N GLY A 117 1.26 20.92 16.25
CA GLY A 117 0.05 21.59 16.72
C GLY A 117 -1.22 21.08 16.05
N PHE A 118 -1.23 19.81 15.64
CA PHE A 118 -2.35 19.17 14.94
C PHE A 118 -3.16 18.29 15.90
N GLU A 119 -4.49 18.34 15.80
CA GLU A 119 -5.38 17.47 16.58
C GLU A 119 -5.40 16.06 15.96
N HIS A 120 -4.88 15.08 16.70
CA HIS A 120 -4.78 13.69 16.27
C HIS A 120 -6.02 12.91 16.69
N THR A 121 -6.71 12.29 15.73
CA THR A 121 -7.89 11.44 15.98
C THR A 121 -7.59 9.96 15.76
N THR A 122 -6.89 9.63 14.67
CA THR A 122 -6.51 8.25 14.34
C THR A 122 -5.26 8.22 13.45
N SER A 123 -4.63 7.06 13.36
CA SER A 123 -3.57 6.76 12.40
C SER A 123 -3.73 5.34 11.90
N ARG A 124 -3.43 5.13 10.62
CA ARG A 124 -3.42 3.83 9.95
C ARG A 124 -2.08 3.69 9.25
N PHE A 125 -1.50 2.50 9.30
CA PHE A 125 -0.24 2.21 8.64
C PHE A 125 -0.35 0.88 7.90
N ASP A 126 -0.23 0.91 6.58
CA ASP A 126 -0.21 -0.31 5.75
C ASP A 126 1.14 -0.39 5.03
N ILE A 127 1.73 -1.57 5.00
CA ILE A 127 2.92 -1.89 4.22
C ILE A 127 2.48 -2.69 3.00
N LEU A 128 2.72 -2.15 1.81
CA LEU A 128 2.48 -2.83 0.55
C LEU A 128 3.78 -3.48 0.06
N GLY A 129 3.71 -4.74 -0.36
CA GLY A 129 4.88 -5.50 -0.80
C GLY A 129 4.54 -6.83 -1.46
N TYR A 130 5.43 -7.81 -1.38
CA TYR A 130 5.22 -9.14 -1.95
C TYR A 130 5.51 -10.21 -0.90
N CYS A 131 4.56 -11.13 -0.70
CA CYS A 131 4.78 -12.28 0.17
C CYS A 131 5.87 -13.19 -0.41
N GLU A 132 6.47 -14.02 0.44
CA GLU A 132 7.53 -14.94 0.07
C GLU A 132 7.18 -15.77 -1.19
N LYS A 133 5.95 -16.29 -1.25
CA LYS A 133 5.47 -17.08 -2.40
C LYS A 133 5.44 -16.25 -3.69
N CYS A 134 4.92 -15.03 -3.66
CA CYS A 134 4.86 -14.17 -4.85
C CYS A 134 6.24 -13.68 -5.27
N ARG A 135 7.13 -13.40 -4.32
CA ARG A 135 8.52 -13.04 -4.61
C ARG A 135 9.26 -14.18 -5.32
N VAL A 136 8.99 -15.43 -4.96
CA VAL A 136 9.63 -16.60 -5.56
C VAL A 136 9.00 -17.01 -6.89
N ASN A 137 7.66 -16.95 -7.00
CA ASN A 137 6.91 -17.58 -8.11
C ASN A 137 6.51 -16.62 -9.25
N ASN A 138 6.68 -15.31 -9.09
CA ASN A 138 6.23 -14.38 -10.12
C ASN A 138 7.40 -13.91 -10.99
N GLU A 139 7.71 -14.69 -12.04
CA GLU A 139 8.72 -14.31 -13.06
C GLU A 139 8.44 -12.93 -13.66
N SER A 140 7.17 -12.61 -13.94
CA SER A 140 6.80 -11.28 -14.44
C SER A 140 7.14 -10.18 -13.44
N HIS A 141 6.98 -10.43 -12.14
CA HIS A 141 7.33 -9.47 -11.10
C HIS A 141 8.85 -9.35 -10.91
N LYS A 142 9.61 -10.45 -11.03
CA LYS A 142 11.08 -10.38 -11.04
C LYS A 142 11.57 -9.54 -12.23
N LEU A 143 10.98 -9.73 -13.40
CA LEU A 143 11.28 -8.94 -14.59
C LEU A 143 10.91 -7.46 -14.41
N GLU A 144 9.78 -7.16 -13.77
CA GLU A 144 9.37 -5.80 -13.46
C GLU A 144 10.32 -5.13 -12.45
N GLN A 145 10.68 -5.81 -11.34
CA GLN A 145 11.67 -5.30 -10.39
C GLN A 145 13.05 -5.09 -11.02
N LEU A 146 13.45 -6.00 -11.91
CA LEU A 146 14.68 -5.88 -12.67
C LEU A 146 14.63 -4.66 -13.58
N ALA A 147 13.53 -4.48 -14.31
CA ALA A 147 13.33 -3.33 -15.18
C ALA A 147 13.39 -2.02 -14.39
N ASP A 148 12.67 -1.92 -13.28
CA ASP A 148 12.69 -0.75 -12.40
C ASP A 148 14.09 -0.45 -11.85
N SER A 149 14.82 -1.49 -11.43
CA SER A 149 16.19 -1.35 -10.94
C SER A 149 17.14 -0.85 -12.04
N LEU A 150 16.98 -1.36 -13.27
CA LEU A 150 17.73 -0.88 -14.43
C LEU A 150 17.38 0.56 -14.79
N PHE A 151 16.10 0.93 -14.80
CA PHE A 151 15.67 2.31 -15.06
C PHE A 151 16.29 3.29 -14.06
N ASN A 152 16.21 2.98 -12.76
CA ASN A 152 16.80 3.81 -11.73
C ASN A 152 18.33 3.95 -11.90
N ALA A 153 19.03 2.86 -12.25
CA ALA A 153 20.46 2.90 -12.50
C ALA A 153 20.81 3.71 -13.77
N ILE A 154 19.98 3.66 -14.81
CA ILE A 154 20.13 4.48 -16.01
C ILE A 154 20.00 5.97 -15.66
N GLU A 155 18.98 6.36 -14.90
CA GLU A 155 18.79 7.76 -14.48
C GLU A 155 19.98 8.29 -13.67
N LYS A 156 20.53 7.47 -12.76
CA LYS A 156 21.76 7.79 -12.02
C LYS A 156 22.96 7.99 -12.95
N CYS A 157 23.11 7.13 -13.96
CA CYS A 157 24.15 7.24 -14.98
C CYS A 157 24.02 8.53 -15.79
N GLU A 158 22.81 8.86 -16.25
CA GLU A 158 22.52 10.10 -16.97
C GLU A 158 22.90 11.32 -16.13
N THR A 159 22.50 11.34 -14.85
CA THR A 159 22.86 12.40 -13.91
C THR A 159 24.38 12.51 -13.72
N ALA A 160 25.09 11.39 -13.58
CA ALA A 160 26.54 11.38 -13.44
C ALA A 160 27.26 11.88 -14.72
N LEU A 161 26.71 11.57 -15.89
CA LEU A 161 27.21 12.06 -17.18
C LEU A 161 26.98 13.57 -17.34
N GLU A 162 25.83 14.09 -16.88
CA GLU A 162 25.56 15.53 -16.83
C GLU A 162 26.54 16.26 -15.90
N ASP A 163 26.77 15.72 -14.70
CA ASP A 163 27.76 16.25 -13.75
C ASP A 163 29.17 16.29 -14.37
N LEU A 164 29.58 15.20 -15.05
CA LEU A 164 30.87 15.12 -15.75
C LEU A 164 30.98 16.18 -16.85
N ARG A 165 29.93 16.34 -17.65
CA ARG A 165 29.88 17.35 -18.72
C ARG A 165 30.01 18.76 -18.17
N LEU A 166 29.26 19.09 -17.13
CA LEU A 166 29.33 20.40 -16.48
C LEU A 166 30.73 20.67 -15.90
N ALA A 167 31.33 19.67 -15.24
CA ALA A 167 32.68 19.78 -14.71
C ALA A 167 33.72 20.00 -15.83
N ALA A 168 33.58 19.32 -16.97
CA ALA A 168 34.46 19.51 -18.14
C ALA A 168 34.31 20.92 -18.76
N GLU A 169 33.08 21.42 -18.89
CA GLU A 169 32.81 22.78 -19.38
C GLU A 169 33.43 23.84 -18.46
N GLN A 170 33.32 23.66 -17.13
CA GLN A 170 33.93 24.55 -16.14
C GLN A 170 35.47 24.55 -16.23
N LEU A 171 36.10 23.39 -16.42
CA LEU A 171 37.55 23.29 -16.61
C LEU A 171 37.99 24.04 -17.87
N LYS A 172 37.25 23.89 -18.97
CA LYS A 172 37.52 24.60 -20.24
C LYS A 172 37.41 26.12 -20.07
N ALA A 173 36.42 26.59 -19.32
CA ALA A 173 36.18 28.02 -19.10
C ALA A 173 37.22 28.69 -18.20
N ARG A 174 37.74 28.00 -17.18
CA ARG A 174 38.56 28.62 -16.11
C ARG A 174 40.06 28.33 -16.18
N LYS A 175 40.52 27.39 -17.04
CA LYS A 175 41.95 27.01 -17.24
C LYS A 175 42.76 26.83 -15.93
N GLN A 176 42.15 26.36 -14.84
CA GLN A 176 42.82 26.16 -13.55
C GLN A 176 42.78 24.69 -13.13
N ALA A 177 43.96 24.10 -12.90
CA ALA A 177 44.15 22.69 -12.54
C ALA A 177 43.59 22.28 -11.17
N ARG A 178 43.24 23.25 -10.30
CA ARG A 178 42.68 23.00 -8.95
C ARG A 178 41.17 22.65 -8.96
N MET A 179 40.52 22.62 -10.13
CA MET A 179 39.09 22.31 -10.29
C MET A 179 38.81 20.88 -10.77
N THR A 180 39.73 19.93 -10.57
CA THR A 180 39.51 18.52 -10.96
C THR A 180 38.62 17.74 -9.99
N GLN A 181 38.31 18.30 -8.82
CA GLN A 181 37.52 17.62 -7.79
C GLN A 181 36.06 17.33 -8.21
N PRO A 182 35.31 18.26 -8.83
CA PRO A 182 34.01 17.95 -9.41
C PRO A 182 34.07 16.82 -10.44
N LEU A 183 35.14 16.79 -11.26
CA LEU A 183 35.33 15.74 -12.27
C LEU A 183 35.55 14.36 -11.63
N ARG A 184 36.39 14.29 -10.58
CA ARG A 184 36.62 13.06 -9.81
C ARG A 184 35.37 12.57 -9.10
N LEU A 185 34.57 13.49 -8.57
CA LEU A 185 33.34 13.14 -7.86
C LEU A 185 32.29 12.58 -8.82
N ALA A 186 32.12 13.23 -9.98
CA ALA A 186 31.22 12.77 -11.02
C ALA A 186 31.67 11.43 -11.64
N GLN A 187 32.99 11.25 -11.84
CA GLN A 187 33.57 9.96 -12.23
C GLN A 187 33.26 8.86 -11.20
N GLY A 188 33.45 9.14 -9.90
CA GLY A 188 33.15 8.17 -8.84
C GLY A 188 31.68 7.73 -8.82
N LYS A 189 30.75 8.69 -9.02
CA LYS A 189 29.31 8.37 -9.14
C LYS A 189 29.02 7.47 -10.34
N LEU A 190 29.66 7.74 -11.49
CA LEU A 190 29.51 6.92 -12.68
C LEU A 190 30.05 5.50 -12.45
N ASP A 191 31.24 5.37 -11.86
CA ASP A 191 31.87 4.08 -11.56
C ASP A 191 31.07 3.26 -10.53
N GLU A 192 30.42 3.92 -9.58
CA GLU A 192 29.49 3.27 -8.64
C GLU A 192 28.24 2.78 -9.35
N THR A 193 27.63 3.61 -10.19
CA THR A 193 26.41 3.25 -10.91
C THR A 193 26.66 2.13 -11.93
N LEU A 194 27.81 2.13 -12.62
CA LEU A 194 28.18 1.05 -13.54
C LEU A 194 28.33 -0.29 -12.80
N ARG A 195 28.91 -0.29 -11.60
CA ARG A 195 28.98 -1.50 -10.75
C ARG A 195 27.60 -1.98 -10.30
N GLU A 196 26.69 -1.05 -10.00
CA GLU A 196 25.29 -1.37 -9.69
C GLU A 196 24.61 -2.06 -10.89
N ILE A 197 24.79 -1.54 -12.11
CA ILE A 197 24.27 -2.14 -13.35
C ILE A 197 24.85 -3.54 -13.59
N ASP A 198 26.17 -3.69 -13.48
CA ASP A 198 26.83 -4.99 -13.65
C ASP A 198 26.33 -6.02 -12.64
N TYR A 199 26.08 -5.61 -11.39
CA TYR A 199 25.49 -6.47 -10.37
C TYR A 199 24.05 -6.87 -10.70
N ILE A 200 23.21 -5.91 -11.13
CA ILE A 200 21.82 -6.15 -11.52
C ILE A 200 21.74 -7.15 -12.70
N ILE A 201 22.54 -6.92 -13.73
CA ILE A 201 22.59 -7.76 -14.93
C ILE A 201 23.19 -9.13 -14.60
N GLY A 202 24.28 -9.17 -13.82
CA GLY A 202 24.97 -10.40 -13.42
C GLY A 202 24.07 -11.37 -12.67
N ASN A 203 23.27 -10.86 -11.72
CA ASN A 203 22.27 -11.66 -10.99
C ASN A 203 21.12 -12.19 -11.86
N THR A 204 20.87 -11.54 -13.01
CA THR A 204 19.81 -11.94 -13.94
C THR A 204 20.29 -13.03 -14.89
N ILE A 205 21.53 -12.94 -15.36
CA ILE A 205 22.08 -13.83 -16.39
C ILE A 205 22.69 -15.10 -15.77
N ASP A 206 23.27 -15.02 -14.57
CA ASP A 206 23.94 -16.15 -13.90
C ASP A 206 23.80 -16.07 -12.35
N PRO A 207 22.61 -16.38 -11.79
CA PRO A 207 22.32 -16.21 -10.36
C PRO A 207 23.20 -17.06 -9.42
N GLY A 208 23.97 -18.02 -9.95
CA GLY A 208 24.85 -18.90 -9.16
C GLY A 208 26.21 -18.30 -8.80
N LYS A 209 26.66 -17.22 -9.46
CA LYS A 209 28.00 -16.63 -9.25
C LYS A 209 28.06 -15.49 -8.24
N ALA A 210 26.94 -14.87 -7.90
CA ALA A 210 26.91 -13.72 -6.98
C ALA A 210 27.18 -14.11 -5.51
N ALA A 211 27.15 -15.41 -5.17
CA ALA A 211 27.39 -15.92 -3.81
C ALA A 211 28.88 -16.20 -3.50
N GLU A 212 29.78 -16.17 -4.49
CA GLU A 212 31.20 -16.55 -4.31
C GLU A 212 32.17 -15.36 -4.21
N GLY A 213 31.65 -14.13 -4.12
CA GLY A 213 32.44 -12.89 -4.21
C GLY A 213 32.54 -12.05 -2.93
N ASN A 214 32.52 -12.66 -1.74
CA ASN A 214 32.79 -11.97 -0.47
C ASN A 214 34.07 -12.50 0.20
#